data_AF-A0A0G0QLL7-F1
#
_entry.id   AF-A0A0G0QLL7-F1
#
_cell.length_a   1.000
_cell.length_b   1.000
_cell.length_c   1.000
_cell.angle_alpha   90.00
_cell.angle_beta   90.00
_cell.angle_gamma   90.00
#
_symmetry.space_group_name_H-M   'P 1'
#
loop_
_entity.id
_entity.type
_entity.pdbx_description
1 polymer ?
#
loop_
_entity_poly.entity_id
_entity_poly.type
_entity_poly.pdbx_seq_one_letter_code
_entity_poly.pdbx_strand_id
1 'polypeptide(L)' 'MESEYKKMPAISVDYAISEREKNFYVVAGDFFWTDIGDWREVWANSKKDNKSNVIISGDEPGGEVMTFDTS' A
#
# COMPACT_ATOMS: atom_id res chain seq x y z
N MET A 1 9.90 -16.34 23.15
CA MET A 1 9.67 -15.80 21.78
C MET A 1 9.80 -14.27 21.78
N GLU A 2 9.09 -13.56 22.66
CA GLU A 2 9.20 -12.08 22.78
C GLU A 2 10.62 -11.58 23.09
N SER A 3 11.35 -12.26 23.98
CA SER A 3 12.74 -11.93 24.33
C SER A 3 13.71 -12.05 23.15
N GLU A 4 13.45 -12.97 22.24
CA GLU A 4 14.28 -13.18 21.05
C GLU A 4 13.90 -12.19 19.95
N TYR A 5 12.60 -11.94 19.75
CA TYR A 5 12.14 -10.93 18.80
C TYR A 5 12.71 -9.54 19.10
N LYS A 6 12.78 -9.15 20.38
CA LYS A 6 13.39 -7.87 20.80
C LYS A 6 14.88 -7.74 20.48
N LYS A 7 15.60 -8.85 20.30
CA LYS A 7 17.02 -8.86 19.93
C LYS A 7 17.23 -8.87 18.42
N MET A 8 16.19 -9.13 17.63
CA MET A 8 16.31 -9.19 16.18
C MET A 8 16.51 -7.78 15.61
N PRO A 9 17.40 -7.63 14.61
CA PRO A 9 17.58 -6.35 13.94
C PRO A 9 16.32 -5.95 13.17
N ALA A 10 15.95 -4.67 13.24
CA ALA A 10 14.87 -4.09 12.47
C ALA A 10 15.34 -3.80 11.04
N ILE A 11 15.24 -4.82 10.18
CA ILE A 11 15.71 -4.79 8.79
C ILE A 11 14.64 -5.43 7.89
N SER A 12 14.46 -4.90 6.67
CA SER A 12 13.51 -5.48 5.73
C SER A 12 13.99 -6.86 5.27
N VAL A 13 13.03 -7.74 4.97
CA VAL A 13 13.32 -9.08 4.44
C VAL A 13 13.99 -8.97 3.06
N ASP A 14 13.60 -7.98 2.26
CA ASP A 14 14.18 -7.75 0.94
C ASP A 14 15.70 -7.55 1.01
N TYR A 15 16.14 -6.68 1.90
CA TYR A 15 17.56 -6.38 2.06
C TYR A 15 18.31 -7.47 2.85
N ALA A 16 17.67 -8.09 3.83
CA ALA A 16 18.27 -9.14 4.63
C ALA A 16 18.48 -10.45 3.86
N ILE A 17 17.56 -10.76 2.92
CA ILE A 17 17.49 -12.06 2.23
C ILE A 17 17.32 -11.87 0.72
N SER A 18 16.24 -11.21 0.27
CA SER A 18 15.81 -11.25 -1.13
C SER A 18 16.88 -10.79 -2.13
N GLU A 19 17.63 -9.74 -1.79
CA GLU A 19 18.71 -9.19 -2.61
C GLU A 19 19.99 -10.03 -2.61
N ARG A 20 20.15 -10.95 -1.64
CA ARG A 20 21.38 -11.72 -1.43
C ARG A 20 21.29 -13.16 -1.92
N GLU A 21 20.10 -13.74 -1.88
CA GLU A 21 19.86 -15.13 -2.21
C GLU A 21 19.69 -15.32 -3.72
N LYS A 22 20.23 -16.42 -4.25
CA LYS A 22 20.23 -16.69 -5.70
C LYS A 22 19.15 -17.68 -6.11
N ASN A 23 18.60 -18.42 -5.16
CA ASN A 23 17.60 -19.46 -5.41
C ASN A 23 16.17 -18.93 -5.23
N PHE A 24 15.79 -17.92 -6.02
CA PHE A 24 14.41 -17.43 -6.09
C PHE A 24 13.74 -17.82 -7.40
N TYR A 25 12.45 -18.08 -7.30
CA TYR A 25 11.55 -18.14 -8.44
C TYR A 25 10.60 -16.95 -8.36
N VAL A 26 10.41 -16.27 -9.49
CA VAL A 26 9.45 -15.18 -9.64
C VAL A 26 8.35 -15.64 -10.58
N VAL A 27 7.10 -15.49 -10.17
CA VAL A 27 5.94 -15.80 -11.00
C VAL A 27 5.28 -14.48 -11.38
N ALA A 28 5.04 -14.28 -12.68
CA ALA A 28 4.35 -13.09 -13.16
C ALA A 28 2.88 -13.12 -12.70
N GLY A 29 2.46 -12.08 -11.99
CA GLY A 29 1.05 -11.85 -11.68
C GLY A 29 0.37 -11.15 -12.84
N ASP A 30 -0.72 -11.73 -13.36
CA ASP A 30 -1.59 -11.09 -14.36
C ASP A 30 -2.84 -10.54 -13.68
N PHE A 31 -2.64 -9.49 -12.87
CA PHE A 31 -3.69 -8.78 -12.17
C PHE A 31 -3.24 -7.36 -11.82
N PHE A 32 -4.21 -6.48 -11.57
CA PHE A 32 -3.94 -5.14 -11.08
C PHE A 32 -3.55 -5.18 -9.60
N TRP A 33 -2.46 -4.50 -9.23
CA TRP A 33 -1.99 -4.37 -7.85
C TRP A 33 -1.28 -3.03 -7.63
N THR A 34 -1.48 -2.45 -6.44
CA THR A 34 -0.80 -1.27 -5.90
C THR A 34 -0.63 -1.48 -4.39
N ASP A 35 0.46 -0.99 -3.79
CA ASP A 35 0.73 -1.12 -2.36
C ASP A 35 0.00 -0.06 -1.51
N ILE A 36 -0.74 0.87 -2.13
CA ILE A 36 -1.43 2.01 -1.50
C ILE A 36 -0.56 2.62 -0.40
N GLY A 37 0.62 3.10 -0.79
CA GLY A 37 1.58 3.71 0.14
C GLY A 37 1.23 5.13 0.60
N ASP A 38 0.36 5.83 -0.12
CA ASP A 38 -0.09 7.19 0.23
C ASP A 38 -1.51 7.51 -0.25
N TRP A 39 -2.02 8.68 0.17
CA TRP A 39 -3.36 9.14 -0.20
C TRP A 39 -3.52 9.50 -1.69
N ARG A 40 -2.42 9.78 -2.40
CA ARG A 40 -2.45 10.02 -3.84
C ARG A 40 -2.71 8.71 -4.58
N GLU A 41 -2.16 7.60 -4.10
CA GLU A 41 -2.49 6.27 -4.60
C GLU A 41 -3.97 5.95 -4.39
N VAL A 42 -4.54 6.28 -3.22
CA VAL A 42 -5.99 6.13 -3.00
C VAL A 42 -6.79 6.94 -4.03
N TRP A 43 -6.43 8.21 -4.27
CA TRP A 43 -7.09 9.06 -5.27
C TRP A 43 -6.91 8.53 -6.71
N ALA A 44 -5.70 8.10 -7.06
CA ALA A 44 -5.36 7.59 -8.39
C ALA A 44 -6.19 6.34 -8.73
N ASN A 45 -6.33 5.44 -7.75
CA ASN A 45 -6.97 4.14 -7.90
C ASN A 45 -8.49 4.16 -7.64
N SER A 46 -9.05 5.28 -7.20
CA SER A 46 -10.48 5.42 -6.92
C SER A 46 -11.27 6.01 -8.09
N LYS A 47 -12.58 5.74 -8.07
CA LYS A 47 -13.54 6.30 -9.03
C LYS A 47 -13.65 7.81 -8.83
N LYS A 48 -13.45 8.55 -9.92
CA LYS A 48 -13.52 10.01 -9.94
C LYS A 48 -14.91 10.50 -10.37
N ASP A 49 -15.35 11.63 -9.81
CA ASP A 49 -16.54 12.35 -10.26
C ASP A 49 -16.23 13.20 -11.53
N ASN A 50 -17.24 13.94 -12.02
CA ASN A 50 -17.09 14.80 -13.21
C ASN A 50 -16.12 15.99 -13.02
N LYS A 51 -15.67 16.24 -11.79
CA LYS A 51 -14.72 17.29 -11.41
C LYS A 51 -13.36 16.70 -11.02
N SER A 52 -13.11 15.42 -11.29
CA SER A 52 -11.89 14.69 -10.93
C SER A 52 -11.66 14.53 -9.42
N ASN A 53 -12.70 14.68 -8.60
CA ASN A 53 -12.62 14.40 -7.16
C ASN A 53 -12.89 12.94 -6.89
N VAL A 54 -12.36 12.45 -5.77
CA VAL A 54 -12.73 11.14 -5.22
C VAL A 54 -13.45 11.37 -3.89
N ILE A 55 -14.66 10.82 -3.78
CA ILE A 55 -15.49 10.84 -2.58
C ILE A 55 -15.64 9.40 -2.10
N ILE A 56 -15.18 9.14 -0.88
CA ILE A 56 -15.30 7.84 -0.21
C ILE A 56 -16.28 8.03 0.94
N SER A 57 -17.43 7.37 0.87
CA SER A 57 -18.46 7.40 1.91
C SER A 57 -18.49 6.06 2.64
N GLY A 58 -18.30 6.07 3.95
CA GLY A 58 -18.52 4.93 4.84
C GLY A 58 -19.97 4.86 5.32
N ASP A 59 -20.37 3.68 5.81
CA ASP A 59 -21.73 3.44 6.31
C ASP A 59 -22.01 4.10 7.68
N GLU A 60 -20.97 4.58 8.37
CA GLU A 60 -21.08 5.24 9.67
C GLU A 60 -21.27 6.77 9.54
N PRO A 61 -22.06 7.40 10.44
CA PRO A 61 -22.20 8.86 10.47
C PRO A 61 -20.85 9.57 10.61
N GLY A 62 -20.50 10.40 9.62
CA GLY A 62 -19.22 11.14 9.59
C GLY A 62 -18.11 10.45 8.78
N GLY A 63 -18.37 9.30 8.16
CA GLY A 63 -17.40 8.56 7.34
C GLY A 63 -17.19 9.10 5.93
N GLU A 64 -17.22 10.42 5.70
CA GLU A 64 -16.97 10.98 4.37
C GLU A 64 -15.54 11.50 4.26
N VAL A 65 -14.75 10.92 3.34
CA VAL A 65 -13.40 11.37 2.98
C VAL A 65 -13.45 11.90 1.56
N MET A 66 -13.17 13.20 1.41
CA MET A 66 -12.96 13.83 0.11
C MET A 66 -11.46 14.01 -0.12
N THR A 67 -10.95 13.45 -1.22
CA THR A 67 -9.56 13.62 -1.61
C THR A 67 -9.47 14.46 -2.89
N PHE A 68 -8.58 15.46 -2.86
CA PHE A 68 -8.29 16.37 -3.96
C PHE A 68 -6.80 16.29 -4.27
N ASP A 69 -6.44 16.17 -5.55
CA ASP A 69 -5.07 16.39 -6.00
C ASP A 69 -4.87 17.88 -6.30
N THR A 70 -3.88 18.51 -5.66
CA THR A 70 -3.56 19.94 -5.80
C THR A 70 -2.18 20.19 -6.41
N SER A 71 -1.59 19.15 -7.01
CA SER A 71 -0.30 19.25 -7.70
C SER A 71 -0.33 20.12 -8.95
#